data_AF-A0A7S3GNP6-F1
#
_entry.id   AF-A0A7S3GNP6-F1
#
_cell.length_a   1.000
_cell.length_b   1.000
_cell.length_c   1.000
_cell.angle_alpha   90.00
_cell.angle_beta   90.00
_cell.angle_gamma   90.00
#
_symmetry.space_group_name_H-M   'P 1'
#
loop_
_entity.id
_entity.type
_entity.pdbx_description
1 polymer ?
#
loop_
_entity_poly.entity_id
_entity_poly.type
_entity_poly.pdbx_seq_one_letter_code
_entity_poly.pdbx_strand_id
1 'polypeptide(L)'
;DVIRVVKESLCEGVESCIIDAELVAFDQTTGRILPFQILSTRGRKNIQIDDIKVNVCLYPFDCMLFNGKPLVTETLETRRKQLWTILKEIEGKVKFATYRNFDDLKEEEVQAFLDESIAGSCEGLMLKTLVDN
;
A
#
# COMPACT_ATOMS: atom_id res chain seq x y z
N ASP A 1 -6.06 -14.38 6.95
CA ASP A 1 -6.38 -13.98 5.55
C ASP A 1 -5.33 -13.07 4.93
N VAL A 2 -4.85 -12.01 5.59
CA VAL A 2 -3.86 -11.06 5.02
C VAL A 2 -2.58 -11.77 4.57
N ILE A 3 -2.04 -12.67 5.40
CA ILE A 3 -0.86 -13.49 5.03
C ILE A 3 -1.12 -14.31 3.75
N ARG A 4 -2.33 -14.85 3.59
CA ARG A 4 -2.71 -15.61 2.40
C ARG A 4 -2.74 -14.69 1.18
N VAL A 5 -3.36 -13.52 1.31
CA VAL A 5 -3.43 -12.51 0.25
C VAL A 5 -2.04 -12.06 -0.18
N VAL A 6 -1.13 -11.78 0.77
CA VAL A 6 0.26 -11.41 0.46
C VAL A 6 0.96 -12.54 -0.29
N LYS A 7 0.82 -13.80 0.15
CA LYS A 7 1.41 -14.94 -0.57
C LYS A 7 0.86 -15.11 -1.98
N GLU A 8 -0.44 -14.87 -2.18
CA GLU A 8 -1.10 -14.92 -3.49
C GLU A 8 -0.65 -13.78 -4.43
N SER A 9 -0.27 -12.63 -3.86
CA SER A 9 0.19 -11.46 -4.63
C SER A 9 1.68 -11.46 -4.92
N LEU A 10 2.50 -12.31 -4.29
CA LEU A 10 3.91 -12.41 -4.61
C LEU A 10 4.14 -12.86 -6.06
N CYS A 11 5.04 -12.16 -6.75
CA CYS A 11 5.50 -12.54 -8.08
C CYS A 11 6.51 -13.69 -8.01
N GLU A 12 6.77 -14.33 -9.16
CA GLU A 12 7.80 -15.37 -9.26
C GLU A 12 9.20 -14.81 -8.95
N GLY A 13 10.04 -15.64 -8.30
CA GLY A 13 11.42 -15.26 -7.95
C GLY A 13 11.56 -14.43 -6.67
N VAL A 14 10.48 -14.13 -5.95
CA VAL A 14 10.58 -13.54 -4.60
C VAL A 14 10.93 -14.61 -3.57
N GLU A 15 12.14 -14.58 -3.05
CA GLU A 15 12.63 -15.48 -1.99
C GLU A 15 12.48 -14.85 -0.60
N SER A 16 12.79 -13.56 -0.49
CA SER A 16 12.62 -12.79 0.75
C SER A 16 12.38 -11.31 0.47
N CYS A 17 11.53 -10.65 1.25
CA CYS A 17 11.31 -9.22 1.12
C CYS A 17 10.86 -8.58 2.44
N ILE A 18 11.12 -7.28 2.59
CA ILE A 18 10.51 -6.44 3.63
C ILE A 18 9.81 -5.30 2.91
N ILE A 19 8.48 -5.28 3.02
CA ILE A 19 7.60 -4.31 2.34
C ILE A 19 6.94 -3.45 3.41
N ASP A 20 6.86 -2.15 3.14
CA ASP A 20 6.06 -1.22 3.93
C ASP A 20 4.72 -0.97 3.24
N ALA A 21 3.64 -1.08 4.00
CA ALA A 21 2.29 -1.07 3.46
C ALA A 21 1.26 -0.67 4.53
N GLU A 22 0.21 0.02 4.09
CA GLU A 22 -0.93 0.35 4.95
C GLU A 22 -2.03 -0.71 4.79
N LEU A 23 -2.60 -1.17 5.89
CA LEU A 23 -3.74 -2.09 5.85
C LEU A 23 -5.00 -1.32 6.21
N VAL A 24 -5.95 -1.22 5.29
CA VAL A 24 -7.18 -0.45 5.49
C VAL A 24 -8.40 -1.35 5.48
N ALA A 25 -9.43 -1.00 6.25
CA ALA A 25 -10.76 -1.62 6.09
C ALA A 25 -11.33 -1.22 4.73
N PHE A 26 -11.91 -2.17 4.01
CA PHE A 26 -12.31 -1.97 2.62
C PHE A 26 -13.67 -2.60 2.35
N ASP A 27 -14.58 -1.83 1.77
CA ASP A 27 -15.85 -2.34 1.28
C ASP A 27 -15.72 -2.81 -0.17
N GLN A 28 -15.77 -4.13 -0.36
CA GLN A 28 -15.65 -4.75 -1.68
C GLN A 28 -16.84 -4.50 -2.60
N THR A 29 -17.99 -4.09 -2.05
CA THR A 29 -19.19 -3.79 -2.85
C THR A 29 -19.09 -2.40 -3.47
N THR A 30 -18.66 -1.42 -2.68
CA THR A 30 -18.55 -0.02 -3.13
C THR A 30 -17.16 0.35 -3.64
N GLY A 31 -16.15 -0.48 -3.38
CA GLY A 31 -14.75 -0.22 -3.74
C GLY A 31 -14.11 0.89 -2.91
N ARG A 32 -14.61 1.17 -1.70
CA ARG A 32 -14.19 2.30 -0.88
C ARG A 32 -13.44 1.87 0.38
N ILE A 33 -12.50 2.72 0.77
CA ILE A 33 -11.84 2.64 2.08
C ILE A 33 -12.86 3.01 3.17
N LEU A 34 -12.86 2.24 4.25
CA LEU A 34 -13.70 2.45 5.41
C LEU A 34 -12.90 3.11 6.54
N PRO A 35 -13.57 3.84 7.46
CA PRO A 35 -12.89 4.50 8.57
C PRO A 35 -12.07 3.53 9.43
N PHE A 36 -10.96 4.03 9.98
CA PHE A 36 -10.07 3.26 10.86
C PHE A 36 -10.81 2.59 12.04
N GLN A 37 -11.87 3.22 12.56
CA GLN A 37 -12.70 2.63 13.61
C GLN A 37 -13.22 1.24 13.24
N ILE A 38 -13.63 1.02 11.98
CA ILE A 38 -14.07 -0.29 11.50
C ILE A 38 -12.91 -1.29 11.54
N LEU A 39 -11.73 -0.90 11.04
CA LEU A 39 -10.54 -1.74 11.10
C LEU A 39 -10.17 -2.13 12.54
N SER A 40 -10.31 -1.20 13.49
CA SER A 40 -9.98 -1.41 14.89
C SER A 40 -10.85 -2.47 15.59
N THR A 41 -12.06 -2.73 15.07
CA THR A 41 -12.95 -3.80 15.58
C THR A 41 -12.51 -5.19 15.16
N ARG A 42 -11.59 -5.28 14.20
CA ARG A 42 -11.02 -6.54 13.74
C ARG A 42 -10.20 -7.16 14.87
N GLY A 43 -10.43 -8.44 15.14
CA GLY A 43 -9.66 -9.14 16.17
C GLY A 43 -8.16 -9.13 15.83
N ARG A 44 -7.32 -9.35 16.84
CA ARG A 44 -5.86 -9.16 16.72
C ARG A 44 -5.04 -10.46 16.82
N LYS A 45 -5.57 -11.51 17.45
CA LYS A 45 -4.84 -12.77 17.70
C LYS A 45 -5.77 -13.98 17.56
N ASN A 46 -5.25 -15.07 16.99
CA ASN A 46 -5.90 -16.39 16.92
C ASN A 46 -7.35 -16.39 16.37
N ILE A 47 -7.63 -15.54 15.38
CA ILE A 47 -8.95 -15.50 14.74
C ILE A 47 -8.99 -16.55 13.63
N GLN A 48 -10.05 -17.36 13.60
CA GLN A 48 -10.31 -18.24 12.48
C GLN A 48 -10.69 -17.41 11.24
N ILE A 49 -10.30 -17.87 10.05
CA ILE A 49 -10.57 -17.11 8.82
C ILE A 49 -12.08 -16.86 8.64
N ASP A 50 -12.91 -17.83 9.05
CA ASP A 50 -14.38 -17.78 8.91
C ASP A 50 -15.04 -16.75 9.84
N ASP A 51 -14.34 -16.29 10.89
CA ASP A 51 -14.84 -15.27 11.83
C ASP A 51 -14.51 -13.82 11.39
N ILE A 52 -13.81 -13.65 10.26
CA ILE A 52 -13.41 -12.33 9.77
C ILE A 52 -14.61 -11.64 9.12
N LYS A 53 -15.15 -10.64 9.82
CA LYS A 53 -16.28 -9.82 9.34
C LYS A 53 -15.87 -8.57 8.59
N VAL A 54 -14.66 -8.08 8.84
CA VAL A 54 -14.13 -6.84 8.24
C VAL A 54 -13.15 -7.20 7.14
N ASN A 55 -13.55 -6.93 5.90
CA ASN A 55 -12.68 -7.02 4.74
C ASN A 55 -11.62 -5.92 4.78
N VAL A 56 -10.44 -6.25 4.26
CA VAL A 56 -9.29 -5.34 4.24
C VAL A 56 -8.60 -5.35 2.89
N CYS A 57 -7.97 -4.23 2.57
CA CYS A 57 -7.11 -4.08 1.41
C CYS A 57 -5.73 -3.60 1.88
N LEU A 58 -4.68 -4.19 1.31
CA LEU A 58 -3.29 -3.81 1.56
C LEU A 58 -2.85 -2.77 0.53
N TYR A 59 -2.22 -1.71 0.99
CA TYR A 59 -1.65 -0.63 0.19
C TYR A 59 -0.14 -0.54 0.33
N PRO A 60 0.64 -1.35 -0.42
CA PRO A 60 2.09 -1.27 -0.42
C PRO A 60 2.59 0.05 -1.01
N PHE A 61 3.59 0.65 -0.38
CA PHE A 61 4.17 1.92 -0.81
C PHE A 61 5.70 2.01 -0.74
N ASP A 62 6.40 1.07 -0.08
CA ASP A 62 7.87 1.02 -0.07
C ASP A 62 8.40 -0.42 0.06
N CYS A 63 9.69 -0.62 -0.24
CA CYS A 63 10.40 -1.88 -0.08
C CYS A 63 11.79 -1.64 0.52
N MET A 64 12.08 -2.28 1.66
CA MET A 64 13.32 -2.12 2.41
C MET A 64 14.33 -3.25 2.16
N LEU A 65 13.88 -4.40 1.64
CA LEU A 65 14.72 -5.56 1.35
C LEU A 65 14.11 -6.41 0.25
N PHE A 66 14.94 -6.93 -0.65
CA PHE A 66 14.56 -7.90 -1.67
C PHE A 66 15.66 -8.96 -1.86
N ASN A 67 15.30 -10.24 -1.77
CA ASN A 67 16.16 -11.41 -1.93
C ASN A 67 17.51 -11.27 -1.22
N GLY A 68 17.45 -10.95 0.07
CA GLY A 68 18.64 -10.75 0.91
C GLY A 68 19.40 -9.44 0.70
N LYS A 69 19.07 -8.64 -0.33
CA LYS A 69 19.66 -7.31 -0.56
C LYS A 69 18.89 -6.24 0.22
N PRO A 70 19.52 -5.53 1.17
CA PRO A 70 18.94 -4.34 1.79
C PRO A 70 18.82 -3.20 0.76
N LEU A 71 17.71 -2.47 0.81
CA LEU A 71 17.42 -1.34 -0.09
C LEU A 71 17.31 -0.01 0.68
N VAL A 72 17.50 0.00 1.99
CA VAL A 72 17.33 1.18 2.85
C VAL A 72 18.26 2.35 2.50
N THR A 73 19.37 2.09 1.81
CA THR A 73 20.30 3.12 1.30
C THR A 73 20.04 3.50 -0.15
N GLU A 74 19.09 2.84 -0.83
CA GLU A 74 18.73 3.14 -2.22
C GLU A 74 17.67 4.25 -2.25
N THR A 75 17.62 4.99 -3.36
CA THR A 75 16.62 6.04 -3.58
C THR A 75 15.19 5.49 -3.57
N LEU A 76 14.19 6.30 -3.17
CA LEU A 76 12.79 5.86 -3.19
C LEU A 76 12.36 5.44 -4.61
N GLU A 77 12.89 6.08 -5.64
CA GLU A 77 12.63 5.67 -7.02
C GLU A 77 13.05 4.21 -7.27
N THR A 78 14.24 3.82 -6.83
CA THR A 78 14.76 2.45 -6.95
C THR A 78 13.94 1.48 -6.12
N ARG A 79 13.65 1.83 -4.86
CA ARG A 79 12.84 0.99 -3.97
C ARG A 79 11.42 0.76 -4.50
N ARG A 80 10.79 1.80 -5.06
CA ARG A 80 9.46 1.72 -5.67
C ARG A 80 9.45 0.90 -6.95
N LYS A 81 10.45 1.06 -7.82
CA LYS A 81 10.61 0.20 -9.01
C LYS A 81 10.74 -1.27 -8.61
N GLN A 82 11.52 -1.55 -7.57
CA GLN A 82 11.66 -2.90 -7.02
C GLN A 82 10.36 -3.42 -6.40
N LEU A 83 9.59 -2.59 -5.70
CA LEU A 83 8.30 -2.98 -5.12
C LEU A 83 7.32 -3.52 -6.18
N TRP A 84 7.28 -2.91 -7.37
CA TRP A 84 6.39 -3.36 -8.46
C TRP A 84 6.77 -4.71 -9.07
N THR A 85 8.00 -5.19 -8.86
CA THR A 85 8.39 -6.53 -9.29
C THR A 85 8.09 -7.59 -8.23
N ILE A 86 7.83 -7.18 -6.98
CA ILE A 86 7.61 -8.10 -5.85
C ILE A 86 6.14 -8.52 -5.75
N LEU A 87 5.21 -7.59 -5.98
CA LEU A 87 3.77 -7.83 -5.81
C LEU A 87 3.00 -7.56 -7.09
N LYS A 88 1.90 -8.29 -7.29
CA LYS A 88 0.83 -7.94 -8.23
C LYS A 88 -0.39 -7.42 -7.48
N GLU A 89 -1.10 -6.49 -8.08
CA GLU A 89 -2.38 -6.04 -7.55
C GLU A 89 -3.41 -7.17 -7.63
N ILE A 90 -4.30 -7.22 -6.63
CA ILE A 90 -5.43 -8.12 -6.56
C ILE A 90 -6.63 -7.26 -6.18
N GLU A 91 -7.62 -7.18 -7.06
CA GLU A 91 -8.79 -6.33 -6.88
C GLU A 91 -9.43 -6.50 -5.49
N GLY A 92 -9.61 -5.37 -4.79
CA GLY A 92 -10.20 -5.33 -3.45
C GLY A 92 -9.37 -5.96 -2.32
N LYS A 93 -8.11 -6.34 -2.57
CA LYS A 93 -7.25 -7.00 -1.59
C LYS A 93 -5.82 -6.44 -1.53
N VAL A 94 -5.22 -6.14 -2.68
CA VAL A 94 -3.88 -5.55 -2.80
C VAL A 94 -3.92 -4.50 -3.89
N LYS A 95 -3.57 -3.26 -3.56
CA LYS A 95 -3.47 -2.16 -4.52
C LYS A 95 -2.29 -1.29 -4.14
N PHE A 96 -1.42 -0.92 -5.06
CA PHE A 96 -0.33 0.00 -4.72
C PHE A 96 -0.89 1.35 -4.29
N ALA A 97 -0.20 2.03 -3.37
CA ALA A 97 -0.57 3.38 -3.00
C ALA A 97 -0.56 4.29 -4.25
N THR A 98 -1.69 4.96 -4.50
CA THR A 98 -1.80 5.93 -5.59
C THR A 98 -0.77 7.01 -5.41
N TYR A 99 -0.03 7.34 -6.48
CA TYR A 99 1.03 8.34 -6.43
C TYR A 99 1.01 9.20 -7.69
N ARG A 100 1.63 10.37 -7.58
CA ARG A 100 2.05 11.21 -8.72
C ARG A 100 3.49 11.66 -8.48
N ASN A 101 4.25 11.76 -9.57
CA ASN A 101 5.58 12.37 -9.53
C ASN A 101 5.46 13.80 -10.03
N PHE A 102 6.19 14.72 -9.40
CA PHE A 102 6.24 16.12 -9.76
C PHE A 102 7.70 16.50 -9.98
N ASP A 103 8.02 17.03 -11.16
CA ASP A 103 9.34 17.62 -11.43
C ASP A 103 9.43 19.03 -10.86
N ASP A 104 8.29 19.73 -10.80
CA ASP A 104 8.11 21.03 -10.15
C ASP A 104 6.80 21.02 -9.36
N LEU A 105 6.82 21.47 -8.11
CA LEU A 105 5.67 21.42 -7.20
C LEU A 105 4.75 22.61 -7.46
N LYS A 106 3.93 22.49 -8.51
CA LYS A 106 2.88 23.48 -8.77
C LYS A 106 1.73 23.30 -7.78
N GLU A 107 1.40 24.38 -7.08
CA GLU A 107 0.36 24.41 -6.03
C GLU A 107 -0.98 23.85 -6.54
N GLU A 108 -1.41 24.25 -7.74
CA GLU A 108 -2.67 23.79 -8.35
C GLU A 108 -2.71 22.27 -8.56
N GLU A 109 -1.60 21.67 -8.97
CA GLU A 109 -1.52 20.22 -9.22
C GLU A 109 -1.50 19.42 -7.91
N VAL A 110 -0.80 19.93 -6.89
CA VAL A 110 -0.76 19.34 -5.55
C VAL A 110 -2.12 19.45 -4.88
N GLN A 111 -2.78 20.61 -4.97
CA GLN A 111 -4.12 20.82 -4.40
C GLN A 111 -5.15 19.90 -5.06
N ALA A 112 -5.12 19.77 -6.39
CA ALA A 112 -6.01 18.85 -7.09
C ALA A 112 -5.82 17.38 -6.65
N PHE A 113 -4.57 16.97 -6.40
CA PHE A 113 -4.27 15.62 -5.91
C PHE A 113 -4.68 15.44 -4.43
N LEU A 114 -4.57 16.49 -3.62
CA LEU A 114 -5.05 16.49 -2.24
C LEU A 114 -6.57 16.31 -2.20
N ASP A 115 -7.32 17.08 -3.00
CA ASP A 115 -8.78 16.98 -3.08
C ASP A 115 -9.22 15.59 -3.56
N GLU A 116 -8.51 15.01 -4.53
CA GLU A 116 -8.72 13.62 -4.98
C GLU A 116 -8.50 12.62 -3.83
N SER A 117 -7.44 12.79 -3.05
CA SER A 117 -7.13 11.89 -1.92
C SER A 117 -8.23 11.92 -0.84
N ILE A 118 -8.75 13.11 -0.52
CA ILE A 118 -9.83 13.31 0.45
C ILE A 118 -11.13 12.69 -0.07
N ALA A 119 -11.47 12.94 -1.33
CA ALA A 119 -12.62 12.31 -1.99
C ALA A 119 -12.49 10.76 -2.02
N GLY A 120 -11.26 10.26 -2.11
CA GLY A 120 -10.89 8.85 -2.02
C GLY A 120 -10.92 8.25 -0.60
N SER A 121 -11.36 9.00 0.42
CA SER A 121 -11.39 8.58 1.83
C SER A 121 -10.00 8.39 2.46
N CYS A 122 -8.98 9.08 1.95
CA CYS A 122 -7.67 9.21 2.60
C CYS A 122 -7.61 10.48 3.46
N GLU A 123 -6.65 10.54 4.37
CA GLU A 123 -6.44 11.70 5.26
C GLU A 123 -5.72 12.87 4.56
N GLY A 124 -5.03 12.61 3.46
CA GLY A 124 -4.27 13.61 2.70
C GLY A 124 -3.15 12.99 1.87
N LEU A 125 -2.07 13.75 1.67
CA LEU A 125 -0.92 13.36 0.84
C LEU A 125 0.34 13.10 1.67
N MET A 126 1.13 12.13 1.23
CA MET A 126 2.51 11.93 1.67
C MET A 126 3.46 12.43 0.59
N LEU A 127 4.24 13.46 0.87
CA LEU A 127 5.27 13.96 -0.04
C LEU A 127 6.62 13.28 0.27
N LYS A 128 7.25 12.72 -0.77
CA LYS A 128 8.50 11.97 -0.64
C LYS A 128 9.44 12.31 -1.79
N THR A 129 10.68 12.67 -1.49
CA THR A 129 11.71 12.90 -2.51
C THR A 129 12.08 11.57 -3.18
N LEU A 130 12.17 11.57 -4.52
CA LEU A 130 12.41 10.34 -5.30
C LEU A 130 13.88 9.95 -5.38
N VAL A 131 14.75 10.94 -5.54
CA VAL A 131 16.21 10.80 -5.66
C VAL A 131 16.87 11.72 -4.63
N ASP A 132 18.07 11.36 -4.18
CA ASP A 132 18.84 12.24 -3.32
C ASP A 132 19.26 13.49 -4.10
N ASN A 133 19.28 14.64 -3.42
CA ASN A 133 19.77 15.92 -3.95
C ASN A 133 21.30 15.97 -3.96
#